data_AF-A0A358PC68-F1
#
_entry.id   AF-A0A358PC68-F1
#
_cell.length_a   1.000
_cell.length_b   1.000
_cell.length_c   1.000
_cell.angle_alpha   90.00
_cell.angle_beta   90.00
_cell.angle_gamma   90.00
#
_symmetry.space_group_name_H-M   'P 1'
#
loop_
_entity.id
_entity.type
_entity.pdbx_description
1 polymer ?
#
loop_
_entity_poly.entity_id
_entity_poly.type
_entity_poly.pdbx_seq_one_letter_code
_entity_poly.pdbx_strand_id
1 'polypeptide(L)' 'GNDGVVGEVMESRLLGRASLIHLSVPTGRDVLHLHARIPGLNSIEVGSQVRVRVDPAQAFVFAAGNGAE' A
#
# COMPACT_ATOMS: atom_id res chain seq x y z
N GLY A 1 -13.11 -13.42 -1.89
CA GLY A 1 -12.78 -12.84 -3.22
C GLY A 1 -11.30 -12.96 -3.45
N ASN A 2 -10.87 -13.27 -4.68
CA ASN A 2 -9.45 -13.42 -5.04
C ASN A 2 -8.85 -12.13 -5.63
N ASP A 3 -9.59 -11.01 -5.61
CA ASP A 3 -9.15 -9.73 -6.18
C ASP A 3 -8.01 -9.08 -5.37
N GLY A 4 -7.25 -8.19 -6.00
CA GLY A 4 -6.13 -7.46 -5.40
C GLY A 4 -4.77 -7.89 -5.95
N VAL A 5 -3.73 -7.17 -5.55
CA VAL A 5 -2.34 -7.39 -5.98
C VAL A 5 -1.48 -7.82 -4.81
N VAL A 6 -0.46 -8.64 -5.07
CA VAL A 6 0.50 -9.05 -4.02
C VAL A 6 1.57 -7.96 -3.91
N GLY A 7 1.85 -7.56 -2.67
CA GLY A 7 2.97 -6.69 -2.33
C GLY A 7 3.77 -7.26 -1.17
N GLU A 8 4.97 -6.73 -0.97
CA GLU A 8 5.87 -7.09 0.11
C GLU A 8 5.97 -5.95 1.13
N VAL A 9 5.96 -6.30 2.42
CA VAL A 9 6.17 -5.33 3.50
C VAL A 9 7.64 -4.95 3.58
N MET A 10 7.94 -3.69 3.29
CA MET A 10 9.30 -3.13 3.36
C MET A 10 9.62 -2.61 4.76
N GLU A 11 8.65 -1.95 5.39
CA GLU A 11 8.77 -1.44 6.75
C GLU A 11 7.44 -1.52 7.49
N SER A 12 7.51 -1.67 8.81
CA SER A 12 6.37 -1.74 9.70
C SER A 12 6.69 -0.99 10.99
N ARG A 13 5.99 0.12 11.23
CA ARG A 13 6.23 0.99 12.38
C ARG A 13 4.95 1.23 13.16
N LEU A 14 5.01 0.98 14.47
CA LEU A 14 3.94 1.36 15.38
C LEU A 14 3.99 2.86 15.70
N LEU A 15 2.89 3.57 15.44
CA LEU A 15 2.72 5.00 15.70
C LEU A 15 1.46 5.23 16.54
N GLY A 16 1.60 5.06 17.86
CA GLY A 16 0.49 5.15 18.81
C GLY A 16 -0.50 4.01 18.62
N ARG A 17 -1.73 4.34 18.20
CA ARG A 17 -2.84 3.37 18.02
C ARG A 17 -2.99 2.83 16.59
N ALA A 18 -1.99 3.06 15.74
CA ALA A 18 -2.00 2.59 14.37
C ALA A 18 -0.58 2.19 13.98
N SER A 19 -0.48 1.28 13.01
CA SER A 19 0.77 0.97 12.34
C SER A 19 0.82 1.62 10.98
N LEU A 20 1.99 2.13 10.62
CA LEU A 20 2.31 2.56 9.28
C LEU A 20 3.12 1.47 8.60
N ILE A 21 2.64 0.99 7.46
CA ILE A 21 3.25 -0.08 6.68
C ILE A 21 3.70 0.52 5.36
N HIS A 22 4.98 0.36 5.03
CA HIS A 22 5.51 0.64 3.68
C HIS A 22 5.53 -0.66 2.88
N LEU A 23 4.97 -0.61 1.69
CA LEU A 23 4.76 -1.75 0.81
C LEU A 23 5.45 -1.50 -0.53
N SER A 24 6.04 -2.53 -1.10
CA SER A 24 6.40 -2.57 -2.51
C SER A 24 5.40 -3.44 -3.28
N VAL A 25 4.91 -2.95 -4.42
CA VAL A 25 3.95 -3.66 -5.27
C VAL A 25 4.45 -3.68 -6.71
N PRO A 26 4.82 -4.84 -7.25
CA PRO A 26 5.20 -4.97 -8.66
C PRO A 26 4.00 -4.71 -9.58
N THR A 27 4.17 -3.83 -10.56
CA THR A 27 3.15 -3.55 -11.61
C THR A 27 3.43 -4.27 -12.93
N GLY A 28 4.49 -5.08 -12.97
CA GLY A 28 5.01 -5.74 -14.17
C GLY A 28 5.91 -4.84 -15.04
N ARG A 29 5.92 -3.52 -14.82
CA ARG A 29 6.83 -2.58 -15.50
C ARG A 29 7.70 -1.78 -14.52
N ASP A 30 7.15 -1.52 -13.34
CA ASP A 30 7.80 -0.77 -12.28
C ASP A 30 7.33 -1.29 -10.91
N VAL A 31 7.88 -0.74 -9.83
CA VAL A 31 7.48 -1.02 -8.44
C VAL A 31 6.80 0.22 -7.86
N LEU A 32 5.54 0.05 -7.44
CA LEU A 32 4.84 1.08 -6.68
C LEU A 32 5.17 0.94 -5.20
N HIS A 33 5.56 2.05 -4.58
CA HIS A 33 5.73 2.15 -3.14
C HIS A 33 4.47 2.73 -2.51
N LEU A 34 3.76 1.92 -1.73
CA LEU A 34 2.51 2.32 -1.07
C LEU A 34 2.72 2.49 0.43
N HIS A 35 2.01 3.43 1.03
CA HIS A 35 1.92 3.55 2.48
C HIS A 35 0.51 3.21 2.94
N ALA A 36 0.40 2.34 3.93
CA ALA A 36 -0.87 1.96 4.55
C ALA A 36 -0.85 2.30 6.04
N ARG A 37 -1.89 2.99 6.50
CA ARG A 37 -2.13 3.24 7.93
C ARG A 37 -3.20 2.29 8.44
N ILE A 38 -2.81 1.33 9.27
CA ILE A 38 -3.70 0.29 9.78
C ILE A 38 -4.03 0.57 11.25
N PRO A 39 -5.31 0.78 11.62
CA PRO A 39 -5.71 0.93 13.02
C PRO A 39 -5.35 -0.30 13.86
N GLY A 40 -5.07 -0.08 15.14
CA GLY A 40 -4.72 -1.12 16.11
C GLY A 40 -3.21 -1.32 16.29
N LEU A 41 -2.84 -2.20 17.22
CA LEU A 41 -1.46 -2.62 17.51
C LEU A 41 -1.03 -3.75 16.56
N ASN A 42 -1.29 -3.59 15.25
CA ASN A 42 -1.01 -4.61 14.26
C ASN A 42 0.38 -4.41 13.66
N SER A 43 1.36 -5.26 13.96
CA SER A 43 2.61 -5.28 13.21
C SER A 43 2.54 -6.40 12.16
N ILE A 44 2.59 -6.04 10.89
CA ILE A 44 2.88 -7.00 9.82
C ILE A 44 4.40 -7.13 9.73
N GLU A 45 4.91 -8.35 9.64
CA GLU A 45 6.35 -8.62 9.59
C GLU A 45 6.97 -8.11 8.28
N VAL A 46 8.16 -7.52 8.36
CA VAL A 46 8.95 -7.10 7.18
C VAL A 46 9.33 -8.34 6.36
N GLY A 47 9.23 -8.23 5.03
CA GLY A 47 9.40 -9.34 4.08
C GLY A 47 8.15 -10.20 3.88
N SER A 48 7.08 -9.97 4.64
CA SER A 48 5.82 -10.70 4.43
C SER A 48 5.13 -10.29 3.13
N GLN A 49 4.60 -11.28 2.42
CA GLN A 49 3.69 -11.04 1.31
C GLN A 49 2.28 -10.78 1.81
N VAL A 50 1.69 -9.67 1.36
CA VAL A 50 0.31 -9.30 1.68
C VAL A 50 -0.48 -9.05 0.41
N ARG A 51 -1.80 -9.28 0.49
CA ARG A 51 -2.72 -8.93 -0.59
C ARG A 51 -3.27 -7.54 -0.36
N VAL A 52 -3.01 -6.63 -1.29
CA VAL A 52 -3.48 -5.25 -1.27
C VAL A 52 -4.73 -5.12 -2.15
N ARG A 53 -5.76 -4.47 -1.60
CA ARG A 53 -6.97 -4.09 -2.32
C ARG A 53 -7.20 -2.59 -2.15
N VAL A 54 -7.66 -1.96 -3.22
CA VAL A 54 -8.16 -0.58 -3.18
C VAL A 54 -9.67 -0.63 -3.06
N ASP A 55 -10.23 0.15 -2.14
CA ASP A 55 -11.67 0.39 -2.07
C ASP A 55 -12.05 1.41 -3.17
N PRO A 56 -12.81 1.02 -4.21
CA PRO A 56 -13.20 1.93 -5.28
C PRO A 56 -13.99 3.15 -4.79
N ALA A 57 -14.71 3.04 -3.67
CA ALA A 57 -15.44 4.16 -3.08
C ALA A 57 -14.52 5.22 -2.43
N GLN A 58 -13.24 4.88 -2.21
CA GLN A 58 -12.22 5.77 -1.66
C GLN A 58 -11.08 6.05 -2.65
N ALA A 59 -11.26 5.68 -3.92
CA ALA A 59 -10.31 5.93 -4.99
C ALA A 59 -10.60 7.26 -5.69
N PHE A 60 -9.55 8.01 -5.99
CA PHE A 60 -9.61 9.25 -6.76
C PHE A 60 -8.83 9.07 -8.06
N VAL A 61 -9.42 9.49 -9.18
CA VAL A 61 -8.78 9.46 -10.50
C VAL A 61 -8.53 10.88 -10.95
N PHE A 62 -7.29 11.16 -11.32
CA PHE A 62 -6.87 12.45 -11.86
C PHE A 62 -6.55 12.29 -13.34
N ALA A 63 -6.83 13.32 -14.15
CA ALA A 63 -6.35 13.34 -15.53
C ALA A 63 -4.82 13.27 -15.53
N ALA A 64 -4.24 12.53 -16.48
CA ALA A 64 -2.81 12.59 -16.70
C ALA A 64 -2.45 14.01 -17.14
N GLY A 65 -1.92 14.82 -16.23
CA GLY A 65 -1.48 16.17 -16.56
C GLY A 65 -0.37 16.10 -17.62
N ASN A 66 -0.45 16.93 -18.65
CA ASN A 66 0.74 17.30 -19.40
C ASN A 66 1.65 18.01 -18.40
N GLY A 67 2.68 17.33 -17.88
CA GLY A 67 3.46 17.76 -16.72
C GLY A 67 3.76 19.26 -16.73
N ALA A 68 3.17 19.97 -15.78
CA ALA A 68 3.58 21.31 -15.41
C ALA A 68 3.85 21.25 -13.90
N GLU A 69 5.12 20.98 -13.58
CA GLU A 69 5.77 21.62 -12.44
C GLU A 69 5.95 23.12 -12.76
#